data_AF-A0AAE1PDV7-F1
#
_entry.id   AF-A0AAE1PDV7-F1
#
_cell.length_a   1.000
_cell.length_b   1.000
_cell.length_c   1.000
_cell.angle_alpha   90.00
_cell.angle_beta   90.00
_cell.angle_gamma   90.00
#
_symmetry.space_group_name_H-M   'P 1'
#
loop_
_entity.id
_entity.type
_entity.pdbx_description
1 polymer ?
#
loop_
_entity_poly.entity_id
_entity_poly.type
_entity_poly.pdbx_seq_one_letter_code
_entity_poly.pdbx_strand_id
1 'polypeptide(L)'
;MSHLTVNRVRTKPPETLEELVNTDGWRWCYEPLMLTGVPLEYFSRHTDPVVKKIYNDWEVTPIDDALKKVLSGGYSLISLNYYVTHHIMSFYANDQDRTPYYISKNNIKIMAYYGWGFRLGAPFHEYFNKLTMQIEAAGISTYWMQDVMEKRIKENRAKAKISRTSKIEGIIEDEIGQVVLGLDHMQGAFYMLILGTIISTFAILGEILLRYYPVLMVDGADPELFEEDFKDLSSFITVKCCKEIDTTDAFKARNFRKFKMNQWWAENKLCGIPRVVVGFRTEEGQIYRLENYDTDKLPTLAEGLWEPRVSLNILTSFLAFVKKKVMEAPEAVHRFERQSQIVIRTLLYLVLEEKLRDLSRCCQIGTGSSYSLHQTKSS
;
A
#
# COMPACT_ATOMS: atom_id res chain seq x y z
N MET A 1 -13.90 -3.36 -0.36
CA MET A 1 -14.32 -4.38 -1.35
C MET A 1 -15.26 -3.86 -2.44
N SER A 2 -16.06 -2.80 -2.22
CA SER A 2 -17.04 -2.30 -3.22
C SER A 2 -16.45 -1.60 -4.46
N HIS A 3 -15.17 -1.22 -4.45
CA HIS A 3 -14.53 -0.44 -5.53
C HIS A 3 -13.90 -1.29 -6.64
N LEU A 4 -13.63 -2.59 -6.41
CA LEU A 4 -12.96 -3.46 -7.38
C LEU A 4 -13.91 -4.15 -8.36
N THR A 5 -15.22 -4.12 -8.12
CA THR A 5 -16.24 -4.78 -8.95
C THR A 5 -17.06 -3.79 -9.78
N VAL A 6 -16.53 -2.59 -10.06
CA VAL A 6 -17.26 -1.62 -10.89
C VAL A 6 -17.08 -2.00 -12.36
N ASN A 7 -18.00 -2.82 -12.88
CA ASN A 7 -18.16 -3.00 -14.32
C ASN A 7 -18.60 -1.67 -14.93
N ARG A 8 -17.64 -0.84 -15.34
CA ARG A 8 -17.91 0.32 -16.20
C ARG A 8 -18.27 -0.21 -17.59
N VAL A 9 -19.56 -0.47 -17.82
CA VAL A 9 -20.09 -0.57 -19.18
C VAL A 9 -19.77 0.75 -19.88
N ARG A 10 -19.01 0.65 -20.97
CA ARG A 10 -18.22 1.73 -21.59
C ARG A 10 -19.04 2.66 -22.51
N THR A 11 -20.35 2.49 -22.55
CA THR A 11 -21.29 3.28 -23.36
C THR A 11 -22.44 3.75 -22.49
N LYS A 12 -22.78 5.04 -22.59
CA LYS A 12 -23.96 5.61 -21.92
C LYS A 12 -25.19 4.85 -22.47
N PRO A 13 -26.01 4.21 -21.61
CA PRO A 13 -27.25 3.58 -22.08
C PRO A 13 -28.21 4.65 -22.62
N PRO A 14 -29.08 4.31 -23.60
CA PRO A 14 -30.04 5.25 -24.14
C PRO A 14 -31.05 5.67 -23.04
N GLU A 15 -31.25 6.98 -22.89
CA GLU A 15 -32.14 7.59 -21.88
C GLU A 15 -33.43 8.15 -22.47
N THR A 16 -33.48 8.34 -23.78
CA THR A 16 -34.65 8.89 -24.47
C THR A 16 -35.10 7.97 -25.59
N LEU A 17 -36.33 8.17 -26.06
CA LEU A 17 -36.86 7.39 -27.18
C LEU A 17 -36.09 7.66 -28.48
N GLU A 18 -35.59 8.88 -28.67
CA GLU A 18 -34.76 9.25 -29.81
C GLU A 18 -33.41 8.52 -29.76
N GLU A 19 -32.74 8.51 -28.60
CA GLU A 19 -31.48 7.77 -28.42
C GLU A 19 -31.70 6.26 -28.66
N LEU A 20 -32.83 5.71 -28.18
CA LEU A 20 -33.19 4.30 -28.38
C LEU A 20 -33.38 3.96 -29.87
N VAL A 21 -34.10 4.80 -30.61
CA VAL A 21 -34.39 4.60 -32.03
C VAL A 21 -33.17 4.80 -32.94
N ASN A 22 -32.22 5.63 -32.51
CA ASN A 22 -30.96 5.89 -33.23
C ASN A 22 -29.86 4.87 -32.93
N THR A 23 -30.11 3.90 -32.03
CA THR A 23 -29.14 2.85 -31.72
C THR A 23 -29.25 1.71 -32.73
N ASP A 24 -28.21 1.48 -33.51
CA ASP A 24 -28.19 0.48 -34.58
C ASP A 24 -28.44 -0.95 -34.07
N GLY A 25 -29.36 -1.66 -34.72
CA GLY A 25 -29.70 -3.06 -34.41
C GLY A 25 -30.45 -3.26 -33.10
N TRP A 26 -30.79 -2.20 -32.37
CA TRP A 26 -31.52 -2.27 -31.11
C TRP A 26 -33.01 -2.53 -31.34
N ARG A 27 -33.59 -3.40 -30.52
CA ARG A 27 -35.01 -3.72 -30.53
C ARG A 27 -35.64 -3.38 -29.19
N TRP A 28 -36.96 -3.35 -29.16
CA TRP A 28 -37.70 -3.07 -27.93
C TRP A 28 -38.93 -3.94 -27.82
N CYS A 29 -39.29 -4.22 -26.58
CA CYS A 29 -40.44 -5.02 -26.23
C CYS A 29 -41.32 -4.25 -25.25
N TYR A 30 -42.58 -4.62 -25.21
CA TYR A 30 -43.53 -4.11 -24.25
C TYR A 30 -44.21 -5.26 -23.52
N GLU A 31 -44.53 -5.01 -22.26
CA GLU A 31 -45.27 -5.96 -21.43
C GLU A 31 -46.78 -5.64 -21.49
N PRO A 32 -47.62 -6.62 -21.89
CA PRO A 32 -49.04 -6.36 -22.16
C PRO A 32 -49.92 -6.24 -20.92
N LEU A 33 -49.45 -6.53 -19.71
CA LEU A 33 -50.31 -6.46 -18.52
C LEU A 33 -50.59 -5.00 -18.12
N MET A 34 -49.54 -4.18 -18.11
CA MET A 34 -49.62 -2.81 -17.59
C MET A 34 -49.65 -1.73 -18.69
N LEU A 35 -49.23 -2.05 -19.92
CA LEU A 35 -49.31 -1.14 -21.07
C LEU A 35 -50.58 -1.36 -21.90
N THR A 36 -51.74 -1.22 -21.27
CA THR A 36 -53.06 -1.30 -21.92
C THR A 36 -53.85 0.00 -21.76
N GLY A 37 -54.80 0.27 -22.66
CA GLY A 37 -55.62 1.49 -22.59
C GLY A 37 -54.82 2.74 -22.96
N VAL A 38 -54.75 3.73 -22.06
CA VAL A 38 -54.18 5.07 -22.33
C VAL A 38 -52.71 5.02 -22.81
N PRO A 39 -51.78 4.24 -22.22
CA PRO A 39 -50.43 4.13 -22.74
C PRO A 39 -50.37 3.54 -24.16
N LEU A 40 -51.16 2.50 -24.44
CA LEU A 40 -51.23 1.90 -25.78
C LEU A 40 -51.81 2.89 -26.80
N GLU A 41 -52.83 3.65 -26.39
CA GLU A 41 -53.42 4.71 -27.20
C GLU A 41 -52.42 5.84 -27.46
N TYR A 42 -51.62 6.21 -26.47
CA TYR A 42 -50.53 7.18 -26.63
C TYR A 42 -49.59 6.75 -27.75
N PHE A 43 -49.04 5.53 -27.70
CA PHE A 43 -48.10 5.06 -28.73
C PHE A 43 -48.75 4.90 -30.12
N SER A 44 -50.00 4.41 -30.19
CA SER A 44 -50.70 4.19 -31.47
C SER A 44 -51.18 5.48 -32.15
N ARG A 45 -51.58 6.50 -31.37
CA ARG A 45 -52.13 7.76 -31.90
C ARG A 45 -51.14 8.93 -31.89
N HIS A 46 -49.94 8.76 -31.33
CA HIS A 46 -48.97 9.87 -31.29
C HIS A 46 -48.60 10.35 -32.69
N THR A 47 -48.34 11.65 -32.83
CA THR A 47 -47.92 12.24 -34.10
C THR A 47 -46.42 12.15 -34.35
N ASP A 48 -45.63 11.97 -33.28
CA ASP A 48 -44.17 11.92 -33.35
C ASP A 48 -43.67 10.68 -34.13
N PRO A 49 -42.82 10.85 -35.16
CA PRO A 49 -42.27 9.74 -35.93
C PRO A 49 -41.45 8.75 -35.09
N VAL A 50 -40.76 9.20 -34.03
CA VAL A 50 -39.95 8.36 -33.14
C VAL A 50 -40.84 7.40 -32.37
N VAL A 51 -41.93 7.92 -31.80
CA VAL A 51 -42.89 7.12 -31.03
C VAL A 51 -43.67 6.16 -31.94
N LYS A 52 -44.02 6.58 -33.16
CA LYS A 52 -44.63 5.69 -34.16
C LYS A 52 -43.70 4.57 -34.59
N LYS A 53 -42.40 4.86 -34.82
CA LYS A 53 -41.41 3.84 -35.15
C LYS A 53 -41.32 2.79 -34.04
N ILE A 54 -41.31 3.24 -32.79
CA ILE A 54 -41.34 2.34 -31.63
C ILE A 54 -42.59 1.46 -31.65
N TYR A 55 -43.77 2.05 -31.82
CA TYR A 55 -45.03 1.30 -31.87
C TYR A 55 -45.10 0.28 -33.02
N ASN A 56 -44.50 0.58 -34.17
CA ASN A 56 -44.54 -0.33 -35.32
C ASN A 56 -43.61 -1.54 -35.15
N ASP A 57 -42.45 -1.34 -34.53
CA ASP A 57 -41.39 -2.36 -34.44
C ASP A 57 -41.33 -3.06 -33.06
N TRP A 58 -42.26 -2.76 -32.13
CA TRP A 58 -42.23 -3.33 -30.79
C TRP A 58 -42.69 -4.80 -30.73
N GLU A 59 -42.00 -5.60 -29.91
CA GLU A 59 -42.37 -7.00 -29.67
C GLU A 59 -43.24 -7.15 -28.42
N VAL A 60 -44.36 -7.87 -28.50
CA VAL A 60 -45.17 -8.21 -27.31
C VAL A 60 -44.50 -9.37 -26.59
N THR A 61 -44.11 -9.20 -25.32
CA THR A 61 -43.48 -10.28 -24.56
C THR A 61 -43.81 -10.13 -23.06
N PRO A 62 -44.14 -11.23 -22.33
CA PRO A 62 -44.28 -11.19 -20.87
C PRO A 62 -43.02 -10.67 -20.19
N ILE A 63 -43.15 -10.04 -19.01
CA ILE A 63 -42.04 -9.34 -18.34
C ILE A 63 -40.80 -10.23 -18.14
N ASP A 64 -40.97 -11.48 -17.73
CA ASP A 64 -39.83 -12.37 -17.47
C ASP A 64 -39.04 -12.70 -18.75
N ASP A 65 -39.73 -12.95 -19.85
CA ASP A 65 -39.08 -13.26 -21.13
C ASP A 65 -38.50 -12.00 -21.78
N ALA A 66 -39.16 -10.85 -21.60
CA ALA A 66 -38.64 -9.55 -21.98
C ALA A 66 -37.33 -9.24 -21.23
N LEU A 67 -37.30 -9.47 -19.92
CA LEU A 67 -36.11 -9.27 -19.09
C LEU A 67 -34.97 -10.22 -19.47
N LYS A 68 -35.25 -11.46 -19.90
CA LYS A 68 -34.23 -12.37 -20.46
C LYS A 68 -33.64 -11.83 -21.77
N LYS A 69 -34.48 -11.30 -22.67
CA LYS A 69 -34.02 -10.65 -23.91
C LYS A 69 -33.14 -9.43 -23.62
N VAL A 70 -33.54 -8.59 -22.66
CA VAL A 70 -32.73 -7.44 -22.22
C VAL A 70 -31.34 -7.89 -21.72
N LEU A 71 -31.26 -8.99 -20.96
CA LEU A 71 -29.98 -9.55 -20.53
C LEU A 71 -29.12 -10.09 -21.67
N SER A 72 -29.74 -10.62 -22.73
CA SER A 72 -29.00 -11.09 -23.92
C SER A 72 -28.37 -9.96 -24.74
N GLY A 73 -28.75 -8.71 -24.47
CA GLY A 73 -28.24 -7.52 -25.15
C GLY A 73 -29.05 -7.15 -26.39
N GLY A 74 -28.97 -5.87 -26.80
CA GLY A 74 -29.65 -5.37 -28.01
C GLY A 74 -31.16 -5.19 -27.87
N TYR A 75 -31.71 -5.32 -26.64
CA TYR A 75 -33.14 -5.18 -26.36
C TYR A 75 -33.40 -4.20 -25.22
N SER A 76 -34.49 -3.43 -25.33
CA SER A 76 -35.03 -2.59 -24.26
C SER A 76 -36.47 -2.98 -23.92
N LEU A 77 -36.84 -2.86 -22.64
CA LEU A 77 -38.22 -3.05 -22.19
C LEU A 77 -38.85 -1.68 -21.90
N ILE A 78 -39.95 -1.38 -22.56
CA ILE A 78 -40.79 -0.21 -22.27
C ILE A 78 -41.91 -0.69 -21.35
N SER A 79 -42.03 -0.10 -20.16
CA SER A 79 -43.08 -0.41 -19.17
C SER A 79 -43.25 0.72 -18.16
N LEU A 80 -44.20 0.60 -17.23
CA LEU A 80 -44.42 1.56 -16.15
C LEU A 80 -43.29 1.46 -15.12
N ASN A 81 -42.69 2.59 -14.75
CA ASN A 81 -41.51 2.64 -13.88
C ASN A 81 -41.73 1.90 -12.54
N TYR A 82 -42.80 2.22 -11.80
CA TYR A 82 -43.04 1.57 -10.50
C TYR A 82 -43.23 0.07 -10.61
N TYR A 83 -43.90 -0.39 -11.67
CA TYR A 83 -44.14 -1.81 -11.90
C TYR A 83 -42.84 -2.56 -12.24
N VAL A 84 -42.06 -2.07 -13.21
CA VAL A 84 -40.80 -2.71 -13.62
C VAL A 84 -39.76 -2.65 -12.50
N THR A 85 -39.67 -1.53 -11.77
CA THR A 85 -38.78 -1.38 -10.61
C THR A 85 -39.15 -2.35 -9.51
N HIS A 86 -40.45 -2.47 -9.18
CA HIS A 86 -40.92 -3.43 -8.18
C HIS A 86 -40.57 -4.87 -8.58
N HIS A 87 -40.77 -5.23 -9.85
CA HIS A 87 -40.50 -6.57 -10.37
C HIS A 87 -39.00 -6.90 -10.34
N ILE A 88 -38.17 -6.02 -10.88
CA ILE A 88 -36.70 -6.18 -10.90
C ILE A 88 -36.16 -6.27 -9.47
N MET A 89 -36.56 -5.34 -8.59
CA MET A 89 -36.06 -5.34 -7.21
C MET A 89 -36.54 -6.52 -6.39
N SER A 90 -37.73 -7.07 -6.68
CA SER A 90 -38.25 -8.23 -5.96
C SER A 90 -37.54 -9.53 -6.36
N PHE A 91 -37.23 -9.71 -7.64
CA PHE A 91 -36.82 -11.01 -8.18
C PHE A 91 -35.37 -11.09 -8.68
N TYR A 92 -34.78 -9.97 -9.11
CA TYR A 92 -33.50 -9.94 -9.81
C TYR A 92 -32.41 -9.15 -9.08
N ALA A 93 -32.73 -8.48 -7.98
CA ALA A 93 -31.77 -7.79 -7.14
C ALA A 93 -31.05 -8.77 -6.19
N ASN A 94 -29.76 -8.53 -5.97
CA ASN A 94 -28.97 -9.26 -4.98
C ASN A 94 -29.20 -8.73 -3.55
N ASP A 95 -28.57 -9.34 -2.54
CA ASP A 95 -28.65 -8.89 -1.14
C ASP A 95 -28.10 -7.46 -0.90
N GLN A 96 -27.39 -6.88 -1.88
CA GLN A 96 -26.89 -5.50 -1.86
C GLN A 96 -27.74 -4.55 -2.73
N ASP A 97 -28.96 -4.95 -3.12
CA ASP A 97 -29.87 -4.18 -3.98
C ASP A 97 -29.30 -3.81 -5.36
N ARG A 98 -28.28 -4.53 -5.83
CA ARG A 98 -27.74 -4.38 -7.18
C ARG A 98 -28.49 -5.29 -8.14
N THR A 99 -28.76 -4.76 -9.32
CA THR A 99 -29.45 -5.48 -10.40
C THR A 99 -28.59 -5.45 -11.65
N PRO A 100 -28.66 -6.48 -12.51
CA PRO A 100 -27.99 -6.47 -13.81
C PRO A 100 -28.70 -5.54 -14.83
N TYR A 101 -29.85 -4.98 -14.46
CA TYR A 101 -30.67 -4.15 -15.32
C TYR A 101 -30.37 -2.67 -15.13
N TYR A 102 -30.38 -1.95 -16.24
CA TYR A 102 -30.38 -0.50 -16.24
C TYR A 102 -31.81 0.02 -16.35
N ILE A 103 -32.26 0.80 -15.37
CA ILE A 103 -33.53 1.52 -15.42
C ILE A 103 -33.22 2.97 -15.75
N SER A 104 -33.82 3.49 -16.82
CA SER A 104 -33.62 4.88 -17.24
C SER A 104 -33.98 5.86 -16.11
N LYS A 105 -33.17 6.93 -16.00
CA LYS A 105 -33.41 7.99 -15.01
C LYS A 105 -34.50 8.94 -15.47
N ASN A 106 -34.71 9.03 -16.78
CA ASN A 106 -35.66 9.93 -17.39
C ASN A 106 -36.93 9.16 -17.76
N ASN A 107 -37.98 9.35 -16.96
CA ASN A 107 -39.29 8.78 -17.29
C ASN A 107 -39.89 9.50 -18.50
N ILE A 108 -40.42 8.72 -19.44
CA ILE A 108 -41.29 9.22 -20.50
C ILE A 108 -42.62 9.63 -19.85
N LYS A 109 -42.93 10.92 -19.88
CA LYS A 109 -44.15 11.46 -19.29
C LYS A 109 -45.31 11.24 -20.25
N ILE A 110 -45.98 10.10 -20.11
CA ILE A 110 -47.30 9.88 -20.71
C ILE A 110 -48.32 10.52 -19.77
N MET A 111 -49.26 11.34 -20.30
CA MET A 111 -50.38 11.89 -19.52
C MET A 111 -51.40 10.79 -19.15
N ALA A 112 -50.95 9.75 -18.46
CA ALA A 112 -51.78 8.74 -17.85
C ALA A 112 -51.65 8.92 -16.33
N TYR A 113 -52.58 9.69 -15.75
CA TYR A 113 -52.68 9.83 -14.30
C TYR A 113 -53.80 8.94 -13.78
N TYR A 114 -53.55 8.26 -12.67
CA TYR A 114 -54.63 7.66 -11.90
C TYR A 114 -55.43 8.76 -11.24
N GLY A 115 -56.74 8.77 -11.48
CA GLY A 115 -57.65 9.77 -10.94
C GLY A 115 -58.84 9.11 -10.25
N TRP A 116 -59.51 9.89 -9.42
CA TRP A 116 -60.75 9.48 -8.79
C TRP A 116 -61.93 9.92 -9.67
N GLY A 117 -62.72 8.94 -10.12
CA GLY A 117 -63.90 9.20 -10.93
C GLY A 117 -65.08 9.62 -10.05
N PHE A 118 -65.62 10.81 -10.28
CA PHE A 118 -66.83 11.29 -9.62
C PHE A 118 -67.96 11.49 -10.61
N ARG A 119 -69.21 11.36 -10.14
CA ARG A 119 -70.36 11.80 -10.92
C ARG A 119 -70.30 13.32 -11.11
N LEU A 120 -70.67 13.78 -12.29
CA LEU A 120 -70.76 15.20 -12.58
C LEU A 120 -71.67 15.89 -11.55
N GLY A 121 -71.18 16.95 -10.92
CA GLY A 121 -71.90 17.69 -9.88
C GLY A 121 -71.81 17.10 -8.46
N ALA A 122 -70.93 16.14 -8.20
CA ALA A 122 -70.72 15.64 -6.83
C ALA A 122 -70.34 16.78 -5.86
N PRO A 123 -71.09 16.99 -4.76
CA PRO A 123 -70.94 18.17 -3.90
C PRO A 123 -69.62 18.20 -3.12
N PHE A 124 -68.94 17.05 -3.00
CA PHE A 124 -67.65 16.91 -2.33
C PHE A 124 -66.44 16.97 -3.29
N HIS A 125 -66.67 17.09 -4.61
CA HIS A 125 -65.60 17.05 -5.60
C HIS A 125 -64.56 18.15 -5.38
N GLU A 126 -64.99 19.38 -5.13
CA GLU A 126 -64.09 20.52 -4.91
C GLU A 126 -63.25 20.35 -3.64
N TYR A 127 -63.89 19.91 -2.56
CA TYR A 127 -63.22 19.62 -1.30
C TYR A 127 -62.20 18.49 -1.45
N PHE A 128 -62.59 17.41 -2.14
CA PHE A 128 -61.71 16.27 -2.42
C PHE A 128 -60.49 16.67 -3.27
N ASN A 129 -60.69 17.47 -4.31
CA ASN A 129 -59.58 17.95 -5.15
C ASN A 129 -58.62 18.82 -4.35
N LYS A 130 -59.13 19.71 -3.49
CA LYS A 130 -58.28 20.54 -2.62
C LYS A 130 -57.44 19.70 -1.68
N LEU A 131 -58.03 18.68 -1.05
CA LEU A 131 -57.30 17.74 -0.20
C LEU A 131 -56.25 16.95 -0.99
N THR A 132 -56.60 16.47 -2.18
CA THR A 132 -55.67 15.71 -3.03
C THR A 132 -54.46 16.56 -3.43
N MET A 133 -54.69 17.81 -3.84
CA MET A 133 -53.62 18.77 -4.13
C MET A 133 -52.74 19.04 -2.90
N GLN A 134 -53.32 19.14 -1.71
CA GLN A 134 -52.55 19.32 -0.47
C GLN A 134 -51.68 18.08 -0.16
N ILE A 135 -52.23 16.88 -0.33
CA ILE A 135 -51.50 15.61 -0.14
C ILE A 135 -50.33 15.48 -1.13
N GLU A 136 -50.57 15.82 -2.40
CA GLU A 136 -49.53 15.82 -3.44
C GLU A 136 -48.47 16.90 -3.19
N ALA A 137 -48.87 18.13 -2.85
CA ALA A 137 -47.95 19.22 -2.54
C ALA A 137 -47.10 18.94 -1.30
N ALA A 138 -47.65 18.22 -0.32
CA ALA A 138 -46.92 17.76 0.85
C ALA A 138 -45.98 16.56 0.55
N GLY A 139 -46.05 15.98 -0.66
CA GLY A 139 -45.24 14.81 -1.05
C GLY A 139 -45.67 13.50 -0.40
N ILE A 140 -46.84 13.47 0.25
CA ILE A 140 -47.32 12.32 1.03
C ILE A 140 -47.59 11.13 0.10
N SER A 141 -48.17 11.36 -1.08
CA SER A 141 -48.45 10.32 -2.07
C SER A 141 -47.17 9.61 -2.55
N THR A 142 -46.11 10.38 -2.83
CA THR A 142 -44.79 9.85 -3.23
C THR A 142 -44.18 9.03 -2.10
N TYR A 143 -44.21 9.54 -0.87
CA TYR A 143 -43.70 8.83 0.30
C TYR A 143 -44.42 7.50 0.53
N TRP A 144 -45.75 7.48 0.52
CA TRP A 144 -46.52 6.24 0.69
C TRP A 144 -46.29 5.25 -0.44
N MET A 145 -46.17 5.72 -1.69
CA MET A 145 -45.86 4.82 -2.82
C MET A 145 -44.51 4.14 -2.62
N GLN A 146 -43.48 4.89 -2.20
CA GLN A 146 -42.17 4.34 -1.92
C GLN A 146 -42.20 3.34 -0.74
N ASP A 147 -42.87 3.69 0.36
CA ASP A 147 -43.00 2.82 1.54
C ASP A 147 -43.70 1.48 1.19
N VAL A 148 -44.82 1.55 0.45
CA VAL A 148 -45.54 0.36 -0.01
C VAL A 148 -44.68 -0.50 -0.92
N MET A 149 -43.93 0.11 -1.85
CA MET A 149 -43.00 -0.63 -2.72
C MET A 149 -41.90 -1.32 -1.93
N GLU A 150 -41.23 -0.62 -1.02
CA GLU A 150 -40.15 -1.16 -0.21
C GLU A 150 -40.63 -2.32 0.67
N LYS A 151 -41.79 -2.14 1.32
CA LYS A 151 -42.42 -3.20 2.11
C LYS A 151 -42.72 -4.41 1.26
N ARG A 152 -43.28 -4.22 0.06
CA ARG A 152 -43.63 -5.34 -0.84
C ARG A 152 -42.40 -6.07 -1.39
N ILE A 153 -41.33 -5.33 -1.72
CA ILE A 153 -40.05 -5.92 -2.14
C ILE A 153 -39.49 -6.81 -1.02
N LYS A 154 -39.48 -6.31 0.23
CA LYS A 154 -39.03 -7.07 1.40
C LYS A 154 -39.87 -8.34 1.61
N GLU A 155 -41.20 -8.23 1.54
CA GLU A 155 -42.12 -9.37 1.66
C GLU A 155 -41.88 -10.43 0.58
N ASN A 156 -41.76 -10.02 -0.69
CA ASN A 156 -41.53 -10.94 -1.81
C ASN A 156 -40.16 -11.63 -1.69
N ARG A 157 -39.12 -10.90 -1.31
CA ARG A 157 -37.79 -11.48 -1.06
C ARG A 157 -37.79 -12.43 0.13
N ALA A 158 -38.50 -12.11 1.20
CA ALA A 158 -38.65 -13.00 2.35
C ALA A 158 -39.35 -14.32 1.94
N LYS A 159 -40.43 -14.22 1.15
CA LYS A 159 -41.11 -15.41 0.58
C LYS A 159 -40.21 -16.22 -0.34
N ALA A 160 -39.40 -15.57 -1.17
CA ALA A 160 -38.43 -16.24 -2.03
C ALA A 160 -37.31 -16.93 -1.23
N LYS A 161 -36.84 -16.32 -0.14
CA LYS A 161 -35.89 -16.95 0.81
C LYS A 161 -36.52 -18.17 1.49
N ILE A 162 -37.75 -18.06 2.00
CA ILE A 162 -38.48 -19.18 2.63
C ILE A 162 -38.70 -20.33 1.64
N SER A 163 -39.09 -20.01 0.39
CA SER A 163 -39.25 -21.01 -0.67
C SER A 163 -37.92 -21.68 -1.03
N ARG A 164 -36.81 -20.93 -1.09
CA ARG A 164 -35.45 -21.51 -1.24
C ARG A 164 -35.08 -22.38 -0.03
N THR A 165 -35.29 -21.93 1.20
CA THR A 165 -35.02 -22.71 2.42
C THR A 165 -35.82 -24.02 2.46
N SER A 166 -37.10 -24.01 2.06
CA SER A 166 -37.92 -25.23 1.95
C SER A 166 -37.47 -26.19 0.84
N LYS A 167 -36.77 -25.67 -0.19
CA LYS A 167 -36.17 -26.46 -1.27
C LYS A 167 -34.76 -26.96 -0.91
N ILE A 168 -34.09 -26.28 0.02
CA ILE A 168 -32.74 -26.55 0.53
C ILE A 168 -32.74 -27.63 1.61
N GLU A 169 -33.84 -27.86 2.35
CA GLU A 169 -33.94 -29.01 3.27
C GLU A 169 -33.88 -30.39 2.56
N GLY A 170 -33.98 -30.43 1.23
CA GLY A 170 -33.76 -31.65 0.42
C GLY A 170 -32.36 -31.78 -0.19
N ILE A 171 -31.49 -30.78 -0.04
CA ILE A 171 -30.14 -30.74 -0.61
C ILE A 171 -29.23 -30.14 0.46
N ILE A 172 -28.88 -30.95 1.44
CA ILE A 172 -27.98 -30.54 2.52
C ILE A 172 -26.56 -30.37 1.96
N GLU A 173 -25.98 -29.23 2.34
CA GLU A 173 -24.54 -28.87 2.38
C GLU A 173 -23.82 -28.55 1.07
N ASP A 174 -22.96 -27.52 1.17
CA ASP A 174 -22.18 -26.79 0.15
C ASP A 174 -22.99 -25.79 -0.72
N GLU A 175 -22.77 -24.48 -0.77
CA GLU A 175 -21.62 -23.63 -0.42
C GLU A 175 -22.10 -22.31 0.20
N ILE A 176 -21.39 -21.89 1.24
CA ILE A 176 -21.48 -20.56 1.83
C ILE A 176 -21.14 -19.53 0.75
N GLY A 177 -22.02 -18.55 0.54
CA GLY A 177 -21.87 -17.45 -0.41
C GLY A 177 -20.70 -16.51 -0.08
N GLN A 178 -19.48 -17.00 -0.22
CA GLN A 178 -18.30 -16.19 -0.45
C GLN A 178 -18.18 -15.98 -1.96
N VAL A 179 -18.19 -14.72 -2.38
CA VAL A 179 -17.78 -14.33 -3.73
C VAL A 179 -16.32 -14.75 -3.86
N VAL A 180 -16.07 -15.84 -4.57
CA VAL A 180 -14.73 -16.31 -4.90
C VAL A 180 -14.06 -15.21 -5.72
N LEU A 181 -13.11 -14.50 -5.10
CA LEU A 181 -12.29 -13.52 -5.82
C LEU A 181 -11.47 -14.30 -6.84
N GLY A 182 -11.80 -14.12 -8.12
CA GLY A 182 -11.06 -14.73 -9.20
C GLY A 182 -9.65 -14.16 -9.29
N LEU A 183 -8.73 -14.95 -9.87
CA LEU A 183 -7.35 -14.55 -10.08
C LEU A 183 -7.23 -13.26 -10.91
N ASP A 184 -8.22 -13.02 -11.79
CA ASP A 184 -8.42 -11.82 -12.60
C ASP A 184 -8.49 -10.52 -11.77
N HIS A 185 -9.12 -10.56 -10.60
CA HIS A 185 -9.27 -9.40 -9.71
C HIS A 185 -7.97 -9.04 -8.98
N MET A 186 -7.00 -9.96 -8.88
CA MET A 186 -5.72 -9.75 -8.19
C MET A 186 -4.52 -9.61 -9.14
N GLN A 187 -4.73 -9.65 -10.46
CA GLN A 187 -3.64 -9.57 -11.45
C GLN A 187 -2.75 -8.35 -11.25
N GLY A 188 -3.33 -7.18 -10.94
CA GLY A 188 -2.57 -5.96 -10.68
C GLY A 188 -1.64 -6.06 -9.47
N ALA A 189 -2.06 -6.76 -8.41
CA ALA A 189 -1.23 -7.00 -7.23
C ALA A 189 -0.07 -7.95 -7.57
N PHE A 190 -0.32 -8.99 -8.37
CA PHE A 190 0.73 -9.88 -8.84
C PHE A 190 1.73 -9.18 -9.78
N TYR A 191 1.27 -8.30 -10.69
CA TYR A 191 2.16 -7.51 -11.53
C TYR A 191 3.03 -6.54 -10.72
N MET A 192 2.46 -5.87 -9.71
CA MET A 192 3.22 -5.00 -8.80
C MET A 192 4.24 -5.80 -7.99
N LEU A 193 3.87 -6.99 -7.50
CA LEU A 193 4.78 -7.86 -6.77
C LEU A 193 5.95 -8.31 -7.66
N ILE A 194 5.66 -8.81 -8.87
CA ILE A 194 6.68 -9.25 -9.82
C ILE A 194 7.59 -8.07 -10.19
N LEU A 195 7.03 -6.91 -10.53
CA LEU A 195 7.82 -5.73 -10.85
C LEU A 195 8.71 -5.29 -9.67
N GLY A 196 8.19 -5.31 -8.44
CA GLY A 196 8.94 -5.01 -7.23
C GLY A 196 10.09 -6.00 -6.99
N THR A 197 9.84 -7.30 -7.19
CA THR A 197 10.90 -8.31 -7.07
C THR A 197 11.98 -8.15 -8.14
N ILE A 198 11.60 -7.79 -9.36
CA ILE A 198 12.54 -7.52 -10.46
C ILE A 198 13.40 -6.29 -10.13
N ILE A 199 12.79 -5.18 -9.73
CA ILE A 199 13.51 -3.95 -9.36
C ILE A 199 14.46 -4.21 -8.18
N SER A 200 14.00 -4.94 -7.15
CA SER A 200 14.84 -5.30 -6.00
C SER A 200 16.01 -6.20 -6.40
N THR A 201 15.77 -7.17 -7.28
CA THR A 201 16.84 -8.06 -7.78
C THR A 201 17.86 -7.27 -8.59
N PHE A 202 17.42 -6.32 -9.44
CA PHE A 202 18.32 -5.43 -10.18
C PHE A 202 19.08 -4.46 -9.27
N ALA A 203 18.45 -3.94 -8.21
CA ALA A 203 19.13 -3.11 -7.23
C ALA A 203 20.24 -3.89 -6.51
N ILE A 204 19.95 -5.11 -6.06
CA ILE A 204 20.93 -5.99 -5.40
C ILE A 204 22.04 -6.40 -6.37
N LEU A 205 21.71 -6.76 -7.62
CA LEU A 205 22.72 -7.03 -8.65
C LEU A 205 23.59 -5.81 -8.92
N GLY A 206 23.00 -4.62 -8.97
CA GLY A 206 23.70 -3.35 -9.08
C GLY A 206 24.65 -3.09 -7.91
N GLU A 207 24.21 -3.33 -6.68
CA GLU A 207 25.06 -3.23 -5.48
C GLU A 207 26.17 -4.27 -5.46
N ILE A 208 25.92 -5.49 -5.93
CA ILE A 208 26.94 -6.54 -6.04
C ILE A 208 27.98 -6.19 -7.11
N LEU A 209 27.55 -5.64 -8.25
CA LEU A 209 28.43 -5.14 -9.31
C LEU A 209 29.21 -3.90 -8.85
N LEU A 210 28.59 -2.99 -8.11
CA LEU A 210 29.24 -1.82 -7.53
C LEU A 210 30.17 -2.19 -6.37
N ARG A 211 29.91 -3.27 -5.63
CA ARG A 211 30.86 -3.85 -4.66
C ARG A 211 32.13 -4.40 -5.29
N TYR A 212 32.08 -4.72 -6.59
CA TYR A 212 33.27 -5.09 -7.36
C TYR A 212 34.18 -3.90 -7.64
N TYR A 213 33.66 -2.67 -7.52
CA TYR A 213 34.46 -1.46 -7.45
C TYR A 213 34.74 -1.15 -5.98
N PRO A 214 35.99 -1.32 -5.51
CA PRO A 214 36.33 -0.90 -4.16
C PRO A 214 36.15 0.62 -4.03
N VAL A 215 35.04 1.06 -3.43
CA VAL A 215 34.99 2.38 -2.78
C VAL A 215 35.81 2.26 -1.50
N LEU A 216 37.11 2.16 -1.66
CA LEU A 216 38.08 2.31 -0.60
C LEU A 216 38.17 3.79 -0.23
N MET A 217 38.49 4.09 1.03
CA MET A 217 38.95 5.42 1.45
C MET A 217 40.37 5.66 0.89
N VAL A 218 40.45 5.87 -0.42
CA VAL A 218 41.65 6.32 -1.12
C VAL A 218 41.58 7.84 -1.20
N ASP A 219 42.62 8.52 -0.70
CA ASP A 219 42.68 9.98 -0.76
C ASP A 219 43.38 10.48 -2.04
N GLY A 220 44.19 9.63 -2.68
CA GLY A 220 44.84 9.93 -3.95
C GLY A 220 45.50 8.72 -4.62
N ALA A 221 45.95 8.91 -5.85
CA ALA A 221 46.72 7.92 -6.61
C ALA A 221 48.03 8.55 -7.11
N ASP A 222 49.11 7.79 -7.06
CA ASP A 222 50.42 8.16 -7.58
C ASP A 222 50.40 8.08 -9.11
N PRO A 223 50.50 9.22 -9.84
CA PRO A 223 50.32 9.24 -11.29
C PRO A 223 51.41 8.48 -12.05
N GLU A 224 52.56 8.20 -11.43
CA GLU A 224 53.63 7.42 -12.06
C GLU A 224 53.39 5.90 -11.99
N LEU A 225 52.53 5.46 -11.06
CA LEU A 225 52.24 4.04 -10.80
C LEU A 225 50.79 3.67 -11.14
N PHE A 226 49.94 4.64 -11.46
CA PHE A 226 48.50 4.45 -11.64
C PHE A 226 48.16 3.80 -12.99
N GLU A 227 47.43 2.67 -12.93
CA GLU A 227 46.83 2.00 -14.10
C GLU A 227 45.29 2.06 -14.02
N GLU A 228 44.63 2.35 -15.14
CA GLU A 228 43.17 2.54 -15.23
C GLU A 228 42.35 1.26 -14.98
N ASP A 229 43.00 0.10 -14.85
CA ASP A 229 42.29 -1.17 -14.66
C ASP A 229 41.89 -1.43 -13.20
N PHE A 230 42.35 -0.57 -12.27
CA PHE A 230 42.08 -0.62 -10.82
C PHE A 230 42.37 -1.97 -10.15
N LYS A 231 43.12 -2.86 -10.82
CA LYS A 231 43.48 -4.18 -10.27
C LYS A 231 44.66 -4.09 -9.34
N ASP A 232 45.59 -3.18 -9.63
CA ASP A 232 46.73 -2.95 -8.78
C ASP A 232 46.46 -1.83 -7.77
N LEU A 233 46.43 -2.22 -6.49
CA LEU A 233 46.26 -1.28 -5.38
C LEU A 233 47.58 -0.56 -5.02
N SER A 234 48.69 -0.89 -5.69
CA SER A 234 50.03 -0.37 -5.39
C SER A 234 50.18 1.14 -5.57
N SER A 235 49.38 1.71 -6.48
CA SER A 235 49.39 3.11 -6.87
C SER A 235 48.60 4.01 -5.92
N PHE A 236 47.75 3.44 -5.06
CA PHE A 236 46.90 4.22 -4.18
C PHE A 236 47.60 4.63 -2.89
N ILE A 237 47.26 5.84 -2.44
CA ILE A 237 47.79 6.41 -1.21
C ILE A 237 46.67 6.91 -0.31
N THR A 238 46.92 6.84 0.99
CA THR A 238 46.13 7.55 2.00
C THR A 238 46.94 8.75 2.49
N VAL A 239 46.31 9.92 2.53
CA VAL A 239 46.97 11.17 2.93
C VAL A 239 46.52 11.53 4.34
N LYS A 240 47.47 11.59 5.26
CA LYS A 240 47.24 12.03 6.64
C LYS A 240 48.01 13.30 6.92
N CYS A 241 47.51 14.09 7.86
CA CYS A 241 48.21 15.27 8.35
C CYS A 241 48.29 15.20 9.87
N CYS A 242 49.46 15.50 10.43
CA CYS A 242 49.65 15.56 11.87
C CYS A 242 50.48 16.77 12.29
N LYS A 243 50.16 17.33 13.46
CA LYS A 243 51.00 18.34 14.09
C LYS A 243 52.41 17.78 14.32
N GLU A 244 53.42 18.62 14.17
CA GLU A 244 54.81 18.31 14.49
C GLU A 244 54.93 17.48 15.77
N ILE A 245 55.70 16.40 15.65
CA ILE A 245 56.03 15.53 16.77
C ILE A 245 57.48 15.83 17.09
N ASP A 246 57.66 16.52 18.20
CA ASP A 246 58.96 16.70 18.80
C ASP A 246 59.54 15.32 19.17
N THR A 247 60.56 14.91 18.41
CA THR A 247 61.25 13.63 18.60
C THR A 247 62.13 13.63 19.86
N THR A 248 62.39 14.79 20.46
CA THR A 248 63.10 14.90 21.74
C THR A 248 62.19 14.57 22.93
N ASP A 249 60.87 14.71 22.77
CA ASP A 249 59.87 14.30 23.76
C ASP A 249 59.49 12.82 23.58
N ALA A 250 60.19 11.97 24.34
CA ALA A 250 60.00 10.52 24.33
C ALA A 250 58.55 10.08 24.60
N PHE A 251 57.77 10.87 25.36
CA PHE A 251 56.38 10.55 25.67
C PHE A 251 55.46 10.79 24.45
N LYS A 252 55.63 11.93 23.77
CA LYS A 252 54.87 12.24 22.54
C LYS A 252 55.21 11.27 21.42
N ALA A 253 56.50 10.97 21.23
CA ALA A 253 56.94 9.99 20.24
C ALA A 253 56.35 8.59 20.51
N ARG A 254 56.31 8.15 21.77
CA ARG A 254 55.68 6.87 22.16
C ARG A 254 54.17 6.87 21.90
N ASN A 255 53.45 7.92 22.26
CA ASN A 255 52.00 7.99 22.04
C ASN A 255 51.65 8.04 20.55
N PHE A 256 52.46 8.72 19.75
CA PHE A 256 52.32 8.73 18.30
C PHE A 256 52.38 7.31 17.72
N ARG A 257 53.46 6.58 18.04
CA ARG A 257 53.65 5.20 17.58
C ARG A 257 52.58 4.25 18.12
N LYS A 258 52.13 4.47 19.37
CA LYS A 258 51.10 3.63 19.99
C LYS A 258 49.70 3.81 19.41
N PHE A 259 49.28 5.06 19.21
CA PHE A 259 47.90 5.37 18.87
C PHE A 259 47.72 5.71 17.39
N LYS A 260 48.48 6.69 16.86
CA LYS A 260 48.29 7.15 15.47
C LYS A 260 48.75 6.12 14.45
N MET A 261 49.94 5.52 14.65
CA MET A 261 50.43 4.50 13.72
C MET A 261 49.57 3.23 13.73
N ASN A 262 49.04 2.81 14.89
CA ASN A 262 48.10 1.69 14.96
C ASN A 262 46.80 2.00 14.21
N GLN A 263 46.26 3.21 14.38
CA GLN A 263 45.08 3.66 13.65
C GLN A 263 45.33 3.65 12.14
N TRP A 264 46.42 4.26 11.67
CA TRP A 264 46.75 4.31 10.24
C TRP A 264 46.99 2.92 9.68
N TRP A 265 47.70 2.07 10.41
CA TRP A 265 47.92 0.68 10.03
C TRP A 265 46.59 -0.06 9.88
N ALA A 266 45.70 0.02 10.86
CA ALA A 266 44.42 -0.67 10.83
C ALA A 266 43.54 -0.19 9.66
N GLU A 267 43.46 1.13 9.44
CA GLU A 267 42.71 1.72 8.31
C GLU A 267 43.26 1.21 6.96
N ASN A 268 44.57 1.31 6.75
CA ASN A 268 45.19 1.00 5.46
C ASN A 268 45.30 -0.50 5.21
N LYS A 269 45.57 -1.30 6.24
CA LYS A 269 45.72 -2.76 6.11
C LYS A 269 44.39 -3.44 5.78
N LEU A 270 43.27 -2.92 6.28
CA LEU A 270 41.93 -3.41 5.93
C LEU A 270 41.56 -3.05 4.49
N CYS A 271 41.96 -1.88 4.04
CA CYS A 271 41.76 -1.44 2.66
C CYS A 271 42.75 -2.10 1.68
N GLY A 272 43.92 -2.56 2.13
CA GLY A 272 44.97 -3.05 1.24
C GLY A 272 45.80 -1.95 0.59
N ILE A 273 45.80 -0.75 1.19
CA ILE A 273 46.59 0.40 0.71
C ILE A 273 48.03 0.26 1.24
N PRO A 274 49.05 0.23 0.36
CA PRO A 274 50.42 -0.05 0.78
C PRO A 274 51.15 1.18 1.33
N ARG A 275 50.67 2.40 1.06
CA ARG A 275 51.39 3.64 1.36
C ARG A 275 50.51 4.66 2.06
N VAL A 276 51.03 5.18 3.18
CA VAL A 276 50.47 6.32 3.92
C VAL A 276 51.41 7.50 3.78
N VAL A 277 50.94 8.59 3.19
CA VAL A 277 51.68 9.84 3.06
C VAL A 277 51.28 10.77 4.19
N VAL A 278 52.25 11.21 4.99
CA VAL A 278 52.01 12.01 6.19
C VAL A 278 52.65 13.38 6.03
N GLY A 279 51.82 14.42 6.00
CA GLY A 279 52.26 15.80 6.16
C GLY A 279 52.39 16.18 7.63
N PHE A 280 53.58 16.60 8.05
CA PHE A 280 53.79 17.22 9.36
C PHE A 280 53.61 18.72 9.24
N ARG A 281 52.69 19.25 10.03
CA ARG A 281 52.34 20.67 10.03
C ARG A 281 52.78 21.38 11.30
N THR A 282 53.10 22.66 11.16
CA THR A 282 53.32 23.58 12.27
C THR A 282 52.01 23.87 13.01
N GLU A 283 52.09 24.58 14.15
CA GLU A 283 50.89 25.03 14.87
C GLU A 283 49.98 25.89 13.99
N GLU A 284 50.58 26.74 13.16
CA GLU A 284 49.95 27.65 12.20
C GLU A 284 49.31 26.94 10.99
N GLY A 285 49.50 25.61 10.88
CA GLY A 285 48.86 24.80 9.86
C GLY A 285 49.68 24.59 8.58
N GLN A 286 50.89 25.13 8.50
CA GLN A 286 51.77 24.97 7.33
C GLN A 286 52.49 23.63 7.36
N ILE A 287 52.46 22.89 6.25
CA ILE A 287 53.19 21.63 6.10
C ILE A 287 54.65 21.95 5.79
N TYR A 288 55.58 21.43 6.60
CA TYR A 288 57.02 21.66 6.43
C TYR A 288 57.81 20.37 6.17
N ARG A 289 57.19 19.20 6.44
CA ARG A 289 57.79 17.89 6.20
C ARG A 289 56.75 16.91 5.70
N LEU A 290 57.10 16.13 4.69
CA LEU A 290 56.30 15.03 4.18
C LEU A 290 57.08 13.73 4.38
N GLU A 291 56.43 12.69 4.90
CA GLU A 291 57.03 11.37 5.05
C GLU A 291 56.12 10.29 4.50
N ASN A 292 56.72 9.30 3.85
CA ASN A 292 56.01 8.15 3.31
C ASN A 292 56.22 6.96 4.24
N TYR A 293 55.13 6.37 4.70
CA TYR A 293 55.13 5.16 5.51
C TYR A 293 54.57 4.00 4.68
N ASP A 294 55.31 2.90 4.67
CA ASP A 294 54.85 1.62 4.16
C ASP A 294 53.94 0.98 5.21
N THR A 295 52.69 0.69 4.83
CA THR A 295 51.68 0.12 5.71
C THR A 295 52.18 -1.16 6.38
N ASP A 296 52.89 -2.02 5.66
CA ASP A 296 53.36 -3.31 6.20
C ASP A 296 54.52 -3.16 7.19
N LYS A 297 55.25 -2.03 7.14
CA LYS A 297 56.36 -1.72 8.05
C LYS A 297 55.92 -0.96 9.30
N LEU A 298 54.71 -0.39 9.33
CA LEU A 298 54.20 0.35 10.49
C LEU A 298 54.21 -0.45 11.81
N PRO A 299 53.87 -1.75 11.85
CA PRO A 299 53.97 -2.55 13.08
C PRO A 299 55.40 -2.67 13.59
N THR A 300 56.36 -2.85 12.69
CA THR A 300 57.79 -2.95 13.03
C THR A 300 58.31 -1.62 13.60
N LEU A 301 57.84 -0.48 13.07
CA LEU A 301 58.20 0.85 13.58
C LEU A 301 57.62 1.14 14.98
N ALA A 302 56.59 0.41 15.39
CA ALA A 302 55.92 0.53 16.68
C ALA A 302 56.10 -0.72 17.57
N GLU A 303 57.19 -1.47 17.34
CA GLU A 303 57.50 -2.69 18.08
C GLU A 303 57.41 -2.50 19.60
N GLY A 304 56.76 -3.45 20.28
CA GLY A 304 56.54 -3.42 21.72
C GLY A 304 55.42 -2.49 22.22
N LEU A 305 54.74 -1.74 21.34
CA LEU A 305 53.64 -0.83 21.73
C LEU A 305 52.25 -1.37 21.41
N TRP A 306 52.12 -2.08 20.28
CA TRP A 306 50.90 -2.78 19.88
C TRP A 306 51.26 -3.91 18.91
N GLU A 307 50.36 -4.89 18.80
CA GLU A 307 50.55 -6.03 17.91
C GLU A 307 49.41 -6.10 16.88
N PRO A 308 49.73 -6.27 15.58
CA PRO A 308 48.75 -6.47 14.51
C PRO A 308 47.67 -7.49 14.83
N ARG A 309 48.09 -8.64 15.38
CA ARG A 309 47.19 -9.75 15.72
C ARG A 309 46.17 -9.34 16.78
N VAL A 310 46.61 -8.60 17.80
CA VAL A 310 45.73 -8.12 18.87
C VAL A 310 44.71 -7.12 18.33
N SER A 311 45.15 -6.16 17.50
CA SER A 311 44.26 -5.19 16.86
C SER A 311 43.18 -5.87 16.00
N LEU A 312 43.57 -6.86 15.17
CA LEU A 312 42.62 -7.62 14.33
C LEU A 312 41.68 -8.53 15.12
N ASN A 313 42.15 -9.15 16.20
CA ASN A 313 41.30 -9.98 17.06
C ASN A 313 40.23 -9.13 17.78
N ILE A 314 40.60 -7.94 18.24
CA ILE A 314 39.65 -6.98 18.83
C ILE A 314 38.60 -6.57 17.79
N LEU A 315 39.04 -6.21 16.58
CA LEU A 315 38.13 -5.85 15.48
C LEU A 315 37.17 -7.00 15.16
N THR A 316 37.68 -8.22 15.03
CA THR A 316 36.88 -9.42 14.74
C THR A 316 35.84 -9.66 15.83
N SER A 317 36.25 -9.56 17.10
CA SER A 317 35.36 -9.72 18.25
C SER A 317 34.26 -8.66 18.28
N PHE A 318 34.62 -7.41 17.97
CA PHE A 318 33.67 -6.30 17.90
C PHE A 318 32.68 -6.47 16.73
N LEU A 319 33.15 -6.83 15.53
CA LEU A 319 32.29 -7.08 14.38
C LEU A 319 31.34 -8.26 14.61
N ALA A 320 31.80 -9.32 15.29
CA ALA A 320 30.94 -10.44 15.70
C ALA A 320 29.84 -9.97 16.68
N PHE A 321 30.19 -9.10 17.63
CA PHE A 321 29.23 -8.48 18.54
C PHE A 321 28.21 -7.60 17.80
N VAL A 322 28.65 -6.74 16.89
CA VAL A 322 27.78 -5.89 16.06
C VAL A 322 26.84 -6.75 15.22
N LYS A 323 27.35 -7.77 14.51
CA LYS A 323 26.54 -8.70 13.72
C LYS A 323 25.45 -9.33 14.56
N LYS A 324 25.79 -9.83 15.76
CA LYS A 324 24.81 -10.41 16.68
C LYS A 324 23.71 -9.40 17.05
N LYS A 325 24.08 -8.17 17.41
CA LYS A 325 23.12 -7.14 17.85
C LYS A 325 22.24 -6.58 16.74
N VAL A 326 22.77 -6.43 15.53
CA VAL A 326 21.99 -5.98 14.38
C VAL A 326 20.99 -7.06 13.96
N MET A 327 21.38 -8.34 13.97
CA MET A 327 20.47 -9.44 13.62
C MET A 327 19.33 -9.64 14.64
N GLU A 328 19.54 -9.27 15.91
CA GLU A 328 18.49 -9.32 16.95
C GLU A 328 17.39 -8.26 16.72
N ALA A 329 17.70 -7.13 16.08
CA ALA A 329 16.75 -6.05 15.82
C ALA A 329 17.12 -5.29 14.53
N PRO A 330 16.76 -5.82 13.34
CA PRO A 330 17.19 -5.28 12.05
C PRO A 330 16.61 -3.89 11.74
N GLU A 331 15.47 -3.53 12.33
CA GLU A 331 14.81 -2.23 12.09
C GLU A 331 15.18 -1.15 13.11
N ALA A 332 16.06 -1.44 14.06
CA ALA A 332 16.46 -0.51 15.11
C ALA A 332 17.76 0.24 14.74
N VAL A 333 17.85 1.51 15.15
CA VAL A 333 19.08 2.30 15.09
C VAL A 333 19.97 1.95 16.29
N HIS A 334 21.18 1.44 16.03
CA HIS A 334 22.13 1.01 17.08
C HIS A 334 23.23 2.05 17.29
N ARG A 335 23.42 2.49 18.54
CA ARG A 335 24.55 3.34 18.94
C ARG A 335 25.53 2.52 19.78
N PHE A 336 26.77 2.41 19.32
CA PHE A 336 27.85 1.74 20.05
C PHE A 336 28.74 2.78 20.71
N GLU A 337 28.83 2.73 22.03
CA GLU A 337 29.70 3.62 22.80
C GLU A 337 30.75 2.82 23.57
N ARG A 338 31.98 3.33 23.53
CA ARG A 338 33.04 2.85 24.42
C ARG A 338 32.85 3.54 25.76
N GLN A 339 32.35 2.81 26.76
CA GLN A 339 32.38 3.29 28.13
C GLN A 339 33.83 3.25 28.64
N SER A 340 34.42 4.43 28.80
CA SER A 340 35.61 4.60 29.62
C SER A 340 35.19 4.30 31.06
N GLN A 341 35.64 3.20 31.66
CA GLN A 341 35.53 3.05 33.11
C GLN A 341 36.39 4.14 33.76
N ILE A 342 35.80 5.30 34.01
CA ILE A 342 36.29 6.22 35.04
C ILE A 342 36.19 5.44 36.34
N VAL A 343 37.35 5.27 36.96
CA VAL A 343 37.59 4.54 38.20
C VAL A 343 36.66 5.05 39.31
N ILE A 344 35.52 4.39 39.51
CA ILE A 344 34.73 4.49 40.75
C ILE A 344 35.43 3.63 41.81
N ARG A 345 36.66 3.99 42.21
CA ARG A 345 37.29 3.43 43.43
C ARG A 345 37.01 4.28 44.67
N THR A 346 36.70 5.56 44.52
CA THR A 346 36.64 6.48 45.67
C THR A 346 35.25 6.60 46.30
N LEU A 347 34.17 6.40 45.54
CA LEU A 347 32.79 6.46 46.08
C LEU A 347 32.32 5.14 46.71
N LEU A 348 32.99 4.02 46.44
CA LEU A 348 32.63 2.71 47.00
C LEU A 348 32.95 2.59 48.50
N TYR A 349 33.93 3.35 49.02
CA TYR A 349 34.37 3.23 50.41
C TYR A 349 33.37 3.81 51.43
N LEU A 350 32.53 4.77 51.04
CA LEU A 350 31.58 5.43 51.96
C LEU A 350 30.20 4.76 52.04
N VAL A 351 29.84 3.93 51.06
CA VAL A 351 28.51 3.29 51.00
C VAL A 351 28.55 1.80 51.38
N LEU A 352 29.73 1.18 51.39
CA LEU A 352 29.87 -0.26 51.60
C LEU A 352 30.07 -0.71 53.06
N GLU A 353 30.38 0.18 54.02
CA GLU A 353 30.42 -0.25 55.44
C GLU A 353 29.03 -0.59 56.00
N GLU A 354 27.95 -0.03 55.46
CA GLU A 354 26.59 -0.32 55.94
C GLU A 354 25.98 -1.60 55.36
N LYS A 355 26.53 -2.16 54.26
CA LYS A 355 25.90 -3.27 53.52
C LYS A 355 26.76 -4.51 53.28
N LEU A 356 28.05 -4.52 53.64
CA LEU A 356 28.94 -5.70 53.47
C LEU A 356 29.11 -6.57 54.73
N ARG A 357 28.13 -6.59 55.65
CA ARG A 357 28.09 -7.60 56.73
C ARG A 357 27.38 -8.90 56.33
N ASP A 358 26.64 -8.93 55.21
CA ASP A 358 25.71 -10.03 54.91
C ASP A 358 25.98 -10.90 53.68
N LEU A 359 26.93 -10.59 52.78
CA LEU A 359 27.03 -11.35 51.51
C LEU A 359 28.46 -11.71 51.07
N SER A 360 29.32 -12.06 52.04
CA SER A 360 30.67 -12.59 51.82
C SER A 360 30.71 -14.09 51.49
N ARG A 361 29.80 -14.60 50.65
CA ARG A 361 29.88 -15.96 50.09
C ARG A 361 29.29 -16.01 48.69
N CYS A 362 30.12 -15.70 47.68
CA CYS A 362 30.15 -16.31 46.35
C CYS A 362 30.81 -15.34 45.35
N CYS A 363 32.11 -15.51 45.14
CA CYS A 363 32.87 -14.78 44.14
C CYS A 363 33.78 -15.77 43.39
N GLN A 364 33.56 -15.94 42.09
CA GLN A 364 34.57 -16.31 41.08
C GLN A 364 34.19 -15.60 39.77
N ILE A 365 34.81 -14.45 39.50
CA ILE A 365 35.87 -14.19 38.51
C ILE A 365 35.45 -14.40 37.04
N GLY A 366 35.36 -13.28 36.31
CA GLY A 366 35.36 -13.21 34.85
C GLY A 366 35.64 -11.78 34.39
N THR A 367 36.86 -11.51 33.92
CA THR A 367 37.24 -10.21 33.35
C THR A 367 36.72 -10.11 31.91
N GLY A 368 35.59 -9.45 31.72
CA GLY A 368 35.03 -9.12 30.42
C GLY A 368 34.92 -7.61 30.24
N SER A 369 35.49 -7.08 29.15
CA SER A 369 35.18 -5.74 28.68
C SER A 369 33.70 -5.68 28.30
N SER A 370 32.91 -4.96 29.07
CA SER A 370 31.46 -4.85 28.88
C SER A 370 31.10 -3.70 27.93
N TYR A 371 30.37 -4.02 26.86
CA TYR A 371 29.74 -3.03 25.98
C TYR A 371 28.25 -2.96 26.33
N SER A 372 27.73 -1.75 26.58
CA SER A 372 26.31 -1.52 26.88
C SER A 372 25.58 -0.90 25.69
N LEU A 373 24.37 -1.37 25.40
CA LEU A 373 23.47 -0.82 24.38
C LEU A 373 22.41 0.04 25.09
N HIS A 374 22.30 1.31 24.72
CA HIS A 374 21.15 2.14 25.08
C HIS A 374 20.20 2.23 23.87
N GLN A 375 19.00 1.69 24.03
CA GLN A 375 17.89 1.88 23.09
C GLN A 375 17.15 3.15 23.45
N THR A 376 17.23 4.17 22.60
CA THR A 376 16.32 5.32 22.65
C THR A 376 15.21 5.10 21.63
N LYS A 377 13.97 4.90 22.09
CA LYS A 377 12.78 4.97 21.23
C LYS A 377 12.63 6.42 20.77
N SER A 378 12.74 6.68 19.46
CA SER A 378 12.31 7.97 18.91
C SER A 378 10.78 7.99 18.86
N SER A 379 10.23 9.12 19.30
CA SER A 379 8.79 9.43 19.21
C SER A 379 8.43 9.85 17.80
#